data_AF-A0A954PY69-F1
#
_entry.id   AF-A0A954PY69-F1
#
_cell.length_a   1.000
_cell.length_b   1.000
_cell.length_c   1.000
_cell.angle_alpha   90.00
_cell.angle_beta   90.00
_cell.angle_gamma   90.00
#
_symmetry.space_group_name_H-M   'P 1'
#
loop_
_entity.id
_entity.type
_entity.pdbx_description
1 polymer ?
#
loop_
_entity_poly.entity_id
_entity_poly.type
_entity_poly.pdbx_seq_one_letter_code
_entity_poly.pdbx_strand_id
1 'polypeptide(L)'
;MKPVRPAKLPSTQRSRRGLSLQRLEPRYCFDAEWQNPVNQFDVNVDGEVAPVDALIVINDLIHNGNHVLPAKEVDYSGPLRDVNGDGESTVIDALLVINSLMRTDVGDVAPQVLLPNQDGELVDIRSFVGESAVVLYFYPKDNTPGCTVEALDFSARTAEIESLGAKIFGVSLDGVESHSEFADTHTLNFEILSDADRKATLEYGALTETADGDPIAKRMTFIIGKDGIIKKMFTDVQVSTHGGDVVAALRDGIAN
;
A
#
# COMPACT_ATOMS: atom_id res chain seq x y z
N MET A 1 -21.99 -60.72 57.93
CA MET A 1 -22.93 -59.99 57.06
C MET A 1 -24.15 -59.55 57.86
N LYS A 2 -24.23 -58.26 58.21
CA LYS A 2 -25.47 -57.52 58.48
C LYS A 2 -25.27 -56.09 57.95
N PRO A 3 -26.19 -55.56 57.14
CA PRO A 3 -25.94 -54.33 56.39
C PRO A 3 -26.06 -53.09 57.28
N VAL A 4 -25.06 -52.21 57.20
CA VAL A 4 -25.08 -50.87 57.80
C VAL A 4 -25.96 -49.98 56.92
N ARG A 5 -26.99 -49.39 57.52
CA ARG A 5 -27.88 -48.41 56.85
C ARG A 5 -27.13 -47.09 56.67
N PRO A 6 -27.12 -46.46 55.48
CA PRO A 6 -26.53 -45.14 55.32
C PRO A 6 -27.44 -44.06 55.92
N ALA A 7 -26.80 -43.06 56.53
CA ALA A 7 -27.40 -41.91 57.18
C ALA A 7 -28.06 -40.94 56.18
N LYS A 8 -29.15 -40.28 56.61
CA LYS A 8 -29.86 -39.23 55.87
C LYS A 8 -28.97 -38.00 55.69
N LEU A 9 -28.82 -37.55 54.44
CA LEU A 9 -28.28 -36.22 54.11
C LEU A 9 -29.36 -35.14 54.31
N PRO A 10 -29.02 -33.95 54.82
CA PRO A 10 -29.97 -32.89 55.09
C PRO A 10 -30.47 -32.21 53.81
N SER A 11 -31.75 -31.85 53.81
CA SER A 11 -32.45 -31.13 52.74
C SER A 11 -31.91 -29.70 52.60
N THR A 12 -31.18 -29.42 51.54
CA THR A 12 -30.86 -28.04 51.16
C THR A 12 -32.03 -27.44 50.38
N GLN A 13 -32.73 -26.49 51.00
CA GLN A 13 -33.63 -25.57 50.32
C GLN A 13 -32.84 -24.81 49.25
N ARG A 14 -33.06 -25.14 47.97
CA ARG A 14 -32.64 -24.28 46.86
C ARG A 14 -33.50 -23.02 46.87
N SER A 15 -32.97 -21.94 47.43
CA SER A 15 -33.45 -20.59 47.19
C SER A 15 -33.45 -20.33 45.69
N ARG A 16 -34.64 -20.22 45.08
CA ARG A 16 -34.78 -19.69 43.72
C ARG A 16 -34.54 -18.18 43.80
N ARG A 17 -33.28 -17.75 43.73
CA ARG A 17 -32.97 -16.38 43.34
C ARG A 17 -33.37 -16.25 41.88
N GLY A 18 -34.43 -15.48 41.61
CA GLY A 18 -34.76 -15.06 40.27
C GLY A 18 -33.54 -14.36 39.68
N LEU A 19 -32.97 -14.93 38.63
CA LEU A 19 -32.03 -14.23 37.77
C LEU A 19 -32.83 -13.10 37.14
N SER A 20 -32.61 -11.85 37.57
CA SER A 20 -32.97 -10.74 36.73
C SER A 20 -32.16 -10.91 35.45
N LEU A 21 -32.84 -11.15 34.34
CA LEU A 21 -32.25 -11.00 33.02
C LEU A 21 -31.83 -9.53 32.93
N GLN A 22 -30.59 -9.24 33.31
CA GLN A 22 -29.93 -8.03 32.84
C GLN A 22 -30.00 -8.14 31.33
N ARG A 23 -30.82 -7.26 30.75
CA ARG A 23 -30.85 -7.00 29.32
C ARG A 23 -29.39 -6.86 28.91
N LEU A 24 -28.92 -7.79 28.10
CA LEU A 24 -27.64 -7.65 27.43
C LEU A 24 -27.80 -6.40 26.57
N GLU A 25 -27.27 -5.28 27.05
CA GLU A 25 -27.09 -4.11 26.21
C GLU A 25 -26.29 -4.59 24.99
N PRO A 26 -26.76 -4.31 23.77
CA PRO A 26 -26.00 -4.66 22.58
C PRO A 26 -24.64 -3.96 22.73
N ARG A 27 -23.58 -4.75 22.80
CA ARG A 27 -22.26 -4.25 22.48
C ARG A 27 -22.35 -3.83 21.02
N TYR A 28 -22.57 -2.55 20.79
CA TYR A 28 -22.33 -1.96 19.48
C TYR A 28 -20.88 -2.30 19.16
N CYS A 29 -20.69 -3.23 18.22
CA CYS A 29 -19.53 -3.14 17.36
C CYS A 29 -19.67 -1.75 16.75
N PHE A 30 -18.73 -0.85 17.00
CA PHE A 30 -18.70 0.41 16.28
C PHE A 30 -18.45 0.04 14.81
N ASP A 31 -19.53 -0.15 14.05
CA ASP A 31 -19.47 0.10 12.62
C ASP A 31 -18.92 1.53 12.51
N ALA A 32 -17.93 1.75 11.64
CA ALA A 32 -17.28 3.04 11.47
C ALA A 32 -18.30 4.06 10.92
N GLU A 33 -19.17 4.60 11.79
CA GLU A 33 -20.35 5.39 11.42
C GLU A 33 -19.98 6.62 10.57
N TRP A 34 -18.78 7.13 10.83
CA TRP A 34 -18.19 8.31 10.21
C TRP A 34 -17.23 8.01 9.06
N GLN A 35 -17.04 6.74 8.71
CA GLN A 35 -16.24 6.31 7.58
C GLN A 35 -17.14 6.09 6.37
N ASN A 36 -16.69 6.52 5.19
CA ASN A 36 -17.41 6.22 3.96
C ASN A 36 -17.30 4.71 3.67
N PRO A 37 -18.43 3.96 3.62
CA PRO A 37 -18.41 2.51 3.46
C PRO A 37 -18.10 2.07 2.03
N VAL A 38 -18.17 2.98 1.05
CA VAL A 38 -17.86 2.71 -0.35
C VAL A 38 -16.37 2.96 -0.61
N ASN A 39 -15.90 4.14 -0.23
CA ASN A 39 -14.49 4.52 -0.34
C ASN A 39 -14.13 5.46 0.80
N GLN A 40 -13.39 4.95 1.78
CA GLN A 40 -13.01 5.69 3.00
C GLN A 40 -12.27 7.02 2.73
N PHE A 41 -11.66 7.21 1.56
CA PHE A 41 -10.94 8.42 1.19
C PHE A 41 -11.81 9.49 0.50
N ASP A 42 -12.98 9.10 -0.01
CA ASP A 42 -14.01 10.00 -0.55
C ASP A 42 -14.82 10.54 0.64
N VAL A 43 -14.32 11.62 1.24
CA VAL A 43 -14.84 12.21 2.47
C VAL A 43 -16.15 12.95 2.21
N ASN A 44 -16.30 13.58 1.03
CA ASN A 44 -17.51 14.33 0.68
C ASN A 44 -18.63 13.47 0.06
N VAL A 45 -18.34 12.20 -0.25
CA VAL A 45 -19.27 11.21 -0.82
C VAL A 45 -19.79 11.60 -2.20
N ASP A 46 -18.95 12.26 -3.01
CA ASP A 46 -19.28 12.65 -4.38
C ASP A 46 -18.90 11.59 -5.43
N GLY A 47 -18.19 10.54 -5.01
CA GLY A 47 -17.74 9.43 -5.84
C GLY A 47 -16.32 9.59 -6.39
N GLU A 48 -15.64 10.69 -6.11
CA GLU A 48 -14.25 10.93 -6.49
C GLU A 48 -13.40 11.21 -5.24
N VAL A 49 -12.12 10.82 -5.27
CA VAL A 49 -11.15 11.22 -4.24
C VAL A 49 -10.36 12.39 -4.80
N ALA A 50 -10.59 13.59 -4.27
CA ALA A 50 -10.02 14.84 -4.75
C ALA A 50 -9.40 15.67 -3.61
N PRO A 51 -8.61 16.71 -3.92
CA PRO A 51 -8.03 17.59 -2.90
C PRO A 51 -9.05 18.19 -1.92
N VAL A 52 -10.32 18.31 -2.35
CA VAL A 52 -11.42 18.76 -1.49
C VAL A 52 -11.65 17.83 -0.30
N ASP A 53 -11.47 16.51 -0.44
CA ASP A 53 -11.66 15.54 0.65
C ASP A 53 -10.66 15.78 1.77
N ALA A 54 -9.39 15.98 1.41
CA ALA A 54 -8.34 16.34 2.36
C ALA A 54 -8.63 17.69 3.03
N LEU A 55 -9.06 18.69 2.26
CA LEU A 55 -9.37 20.02 2.77
C LEU A 55 -10.55 20.00 3.76
N ILE A 56 -11.52 19.11 3.59
CA ILE A 56 -12.64 18.98 4.52
C ILE A 56 -12.16 18.52 5.89
N VAL A 57 -11.28 17.51 5.95
CA VAL A 57 -10.70 17.03 7.21
C VAL A 57 -9.81 18.10 7.82
N ILE A 58 -8.94 18.74 7.03
CA ILE A 58 -8.06 19.82 7.51
C ILE A 58 -8.87 20.99 8.09
N ASN A 59 -9.93 21.41 7.42
CA ASN A 59 -10.75 22.53 7.88
C ASN A 59 -11.47 22.21 9.20
N ASP A 60 -11.94 20.97 9.36
CA ASP A 60 -12.48 20.47 10.62
C ASP A 60 -11.44 20.52 11.75
N LEU A 61 -10.23 20.02 11.50
CA LEU A 61 -9.12 20.07 12.46
C LEU A 61 -8.68 21.49 12.81
N ILE A 62 -8.73 22.45 11.87
CA ILE A 62 -8.43 23.86 12.14
C ILE A 62 -9.42 24.46 13.15
N HIS A 63 -10.68 24.04 13.09
CA HIS A 63 -11.73 24.55 13.98
C HIS A 63 -11.81 23.83 15.32
N ASN A 64 -11.58 22.52 15.33
CA ASN A 64 -11.88 21.65 16.47
C ASN A 64 -10.63 21.01 17.10
N GLY A 65 -9.48 21.05 16.42
CA GLY A 65 -8.33 20.21 16.75
C GLY A 65 -8.65 18.72 16.56
N ASN A 66 -7.77 17.84 17.07
CA ASN A 66 -8.08 16.42 17.18
C ASN A 66 -9.25 16.23 18.14
N HIS A 67 -10.28 15.49 17.73
CA HIS A 67 -11.46 15.27 18.57
C HIS A 67 -12.20 13.98 18.23
N VAL A 68 -12.93 13.46 19.21
CA VAL A 68 -13.84 12.33 19.04
C VAL A 68 -15.08 12.80 18.30
N LEU A 69 -15.52 12.02 17.31
CA LEU A 69 -16.72 12.32 16.55
C LEU A 69 -17.98 11.97 17.37
N PRO A 70 -19.01 12.83 17.35
CA PRO A 70 -20.25 12.57 18.08
C PRO A 70 -21.00 11.38 17.45
N ALA A 71 -21.99 10.83 18.15
CA ALA A 71 -22.88 9.84 17.52
C ALA A 71 -23.55 10.45 16.28
N LYS A 72 -23.59 9.69 15.17
CA LYS A 72 -24.12 10.19 13.90
C LYS A 72 -25.64 10.29 13.93
N GLU A 73 -26.18 11.41 13.45
CA GLU A 73 -27.63 11.57 13.27
C GLU A 73 -28.13 10.67 12.12
N VAL A 74 -29.36 10.14 12.25
CA VAL A 74 -29.90 9.12 11.33
C VAL A 74 -30.02 9.62 9.88
N ASP A 75 -30.20 10.92 9.67
CA ASP A 75 -30.34 11.58 8.37
C ASP A 75 -29.13 12.44 7.98
N TYR A 76 -27.97 12.20 8.60
CA TYR A 76 -26.74 12.92 8.28
C TYR A 76 -26.28 12.64 6.84
N SER A 77 -26.15 13.71 6.04
CA SER A 77 -25.68 13.68 4.65
C SER A 77 -24.42 14.52 4.43
N GLY A 78 -23.69 14.85 5.50
CA GLY A 78 -22.46 15.63 5.42
C GLY A 78 -21.22 14.76 5.23
N PRO A 79 -20.03 15.37 5.32
CA PRO A 79 -18.78 14.66 5.10
C PRO A 79 -18.45 13.61 6.18
N LEU A 80 -17.82 12.52 5.74
CA LEU A 80 -17.43 11.36 6.53
C LEU A 80 -15.92 11.41 6.74
N ARG A 81 -15.49 12.09 7.82
CA ARG A 81 -14.09 12.50 8.05
C ARG A 81 -13.22 11.46 8.75
N ASP A 82 -13.82 10.37 9.23
CA ASP A 82 -13.11 9.29 9.90
C ASP A 82 -12.62 8.29 8.86
N VAL A 83 -11.39 8.49 8.40
CA VAL A 83 -10.85 7.76 7.25
C VAL A 83 -10.29 6.42 7.71
N ASN A 84 -9.80 6.33 8.95
CA ASN A 84 -9.24 5.10 9.51
C ASN A 84 -10.27 4.25 10.30
N GLY A 85 -11.46 4.79 10.57
CA GLY A 85 -12.57 4.12 11.25
C GLY A 85 -12.43 4.05 12.78
N ASP A 86 -11.61 4.91 13.40
CA ASP A 86 -11.35 4.89 14.84
C ASP A 86 -12.35 5.73 15.67
N GLY A 87 -13.28 6.42 15.01
CA GLY A 87 -14.27 7.29 15.64
C GLY A 87 -13.74 8.66 16.04
N GLU A 88 -12.52 9.02 15.65
CA GLU A 88 -11.91 10.32 15.87
C GLU A 88 -11.67 11.03 14.52
N SER A 89 -11.64 12.36 14.55
CA SER A 89 -11.14 13.19 13.44
C SER A 89 -9.79 13.73 13.86
N THR A 90 -8.73 13.24 13.21
CA THR A 90 -7.35 13.54 13.57
C THR A 90 -6.51 13.93 12.36
N VAL A 91 -5.30 14.41 12.62
CA VAL A 91 -4.29 14.63 11.58
C VAL A 91 -3.95 13.37 10.76
N ILE A 92 -4.21 12.16 11.31
CA ILE A 92 -3.98 10.90 10.59
C ILE A 92 -4.97 10.77 9.45
N ASP A 93 -6.24 11.14 9.65
CA ASP A 93 -7.29 11.05 8.63
C ASP A 93 -6.97 11.96 7.44
N ALA A 94 -6.57 13.20 7.70
CA ALA A 94 -6.15 14.13 6.67
C ALA A 94 -4.93 13.58 5.89
N LEU A 95 -3.95 13.02 6.61
CA LEU A 95 -2.76 12.43 5.98
C LEU A 95 -3.11 11.22 5.12
N LEU A 96 -4.06 10.39 5.54
CA LEU A 96 -4.51 9.22 4.78
C LEU A 96 -5.19 9.62 3.46
N VAL A 97 -6.02 10.68 3.47
CA VAL A 97 -6.62 11.20 2.22
C VAL A 97 -5.55 11.79 1.31
N ILE A 98 -4.63 12.59 1.84
CA ILE A 98 -3.51 13.15 1.06
C ILE A 98 -2.66 12.03 0.44
N ASN A 99 -2.33 11.01 1.23
CA ASN A 99 -1.57 9.86 0.73
C ASN A 99 -2.36 9.10 -0.34
N SER A 100 -3.69 8.99 -0.21
CA SER A 100 -4.53 8.39 -1.23
C SER A 100 -4.57 9.22 -2.52
N LEU A 101 -4.59 10.55 -2.42
CA LEU A 101 -4.52 11.45 -3.58
C LEU A 101 -3.19 11.37 -4.32
N MET A 102 -2.13 11.03 -3.60
CA MET A 102 -0.79 10.87 -4.15
C MET A 102 -0.53 9.44 -4.64
N ARG A 103 -1.51 8.54 -4.53
CA ARG A 103 -1.35 7.16 -4.97
C ARG A 103 -1.48 7.08 -6.48
N THR A 104 -0.37 6.71 -7.11
CA THR A 104 -0.31 6.37 -8.53
C THR A 104 -1.07 5.07 -8.83
N ASP A 105 -2.02 5.09 -9.78
CA ASP A 105 -2.80 3.93 -10.23
C ASP A 105 -2.73 3.69 -11.76
N VAL A 106 -3.30 2.58 -12.24
CA VAL A 106 -3.46 2.28 -13.67
C VAL A 106 -4.36 3.32 -14.33
N GLY A 107 -3.87 3.90 -15.43
CA GLY A 107 -4.54 4.98 -16.16
C GLY A 107 -3.94 6.35 -15.88
N ASP A 108 -3.15 6.50 -14.82
CA ASP A 108 -2.50 7.76 -14.49
C ASP A 108 -1.27 8.01 -15.36
N VAL A 109 -0.92 9.29 -15.51
CA VAL A 109 0.39 9.69 -16.01
C VAL A 109 1.43 9.28 -14.98
N ALA A 110 2.42 8.51 -15.41
CA ALA A 110 3.49 8.05 -14.56
C ALA A 110 4.24 9.26 -13.94
N PRO A 111 4.39 9.33 -12.60
CA PRO A 111 5.20 10.36 -11.98
C PRO A 111 6.63 10.37 -12.50
N GLN A 112 7.27 11.55 -12.50
CA GLN A 112 8.62 11.67 -13.02
C GLN A 112 9.60 10.89 -12.15
N VAL A 113 10.42 10.04 -12.77
CA VAL A 113 11.62 9.48 -12.14
C VAL A 113 12.85 10.08 -12.84
N LEU A 114 13.59 10.90 -12.10
CA LEU A 114 14.90 11.44 -12.51
C LEU A 114 15.89 11.12 -11.39
N LEU A 115 16.57 9.98 -11.52
CA LEU A 115 17.42 9.41 -10.47
C LEU A 115 18.78 9.00 -11.05
N PRO A 116 19.86 9.01 -10.25
CA PRO A 116 21.13 8.46 -10.66
C PRO A 116 21.06 6.93 -10.73
N ASN A 117 21.61 6.35 -11.79
CA ASN A 117 21.81 4.90 -11.91
C ASN A 117 23.04 4.42 -11.10
N GLN A 118 23.38 3.14 -11.22
CA GLN A 118 24.52 2.52 -10.55
C GLN A 118 25.88 3.15 -10.89
N ASP A 119 26.00 3.85 -12.02
CA ASP A 119 27.21 4.54 -12.46
C ASP A 119 27.20 6.04 -12.08
N GLY A 120 26.14 6.50 -11.40
CA GLY A 120 25.93 7.89 -11.03
C GLY A 120 25.40 8.78 -12.15
N GLU A 121 25.01 8.20 -13.28
CA GLU A 121 24.43 8.92 -14.41
C GLU A 121 22.93 9.15 -14.20
N LEU A 122 22.45 10.37 -14.45
CA LEU A 122 21.02 10.67 -14.29
C LEU A 122 20.18 10.07 -15.42
N VAL A 123 19.18 9.28 -15.04
CA VAL A 123 18.20 8.68 -15.94
C VAL A 123 16.85 9.36 -15.73
N ASP A 124 16.27 9.95 -16.77
CA ASP A 124 14.88 10.42 -16.78
C ASP A 124 14.00 9.41 -17.51
N ILE A 125 13.08 8.73 -16.81
CA ILE A 125 12.20 7.75 -17.46
C ILE A 125 11.28 8.39 -18.51
N ARG A 126 11.01 9.70 -18.43
CA ARG A 126 10.19 10.40 -19.42
C ARG A 126 10.91 10.55 -20.76
N SER A 127 12.24 10.40 -20.79
CA SER A 127 12.99 10.39 -22.04
C SER A 127 12.57 9.23 -22.97
N PHE A 128 11.97 8.18 -22.41
CA PHE A 128 11.47 7.03 -23.19
C PHE A 128 10.05 7.23 -23.72
N VAL A 129 9.32 8.27 -23.31
CA VAL A 129 7.98 8.56 -23.83
C VAL A 129 8.04 8.79 -25.34
N GLY A 130 7.19 8.08 -26.08
CA GLY A 130 7.17 8.05 -27.55
C GLY A 130 8.20 7.09 -28.18
N GLU A 131 9.19 6.61 -27.43
CA GLU A 131 10.23 5.71 -27.93
C GLU A 131 9.98 4.26 -27.49
N SER A 132 9.94 4.03 -26.17
CA SER A 132 9.85 2.71 -25.55
C SER A 132 8.88 2.74 -24.37
N ALA A 133 8.25 1.60 -24.08
CA ALA A 133 7.59 1.42 -22.79
C ALA A 133 8.63 1.31 -21.67
N VAL A 134 8.21 1.49 -20.42
CA VAL A 134 9.09 1.37 -19.25
C VAL A 134 8.51 0.39 -18.25
N VAL A 135 9.32 -0.60 -17.85
CA VAL A 135 9.10 -1.46 -16.70
C VAL A 135 9.88 -0.83 -15.54
N LEU A 136 9.16 -0.31 -14.55
CA LEU A 136 9.74 0.27 -13.35
C LEU A 136 9.43 -0.63 -12.17
N TYR A 137 10.43 -1.31 -11.61
CA TYR A 137 10.22 -2.20 -10.46
C TYR A 137 10.92 -1.66 -9.21
N PHE A 138 10.15 -1.52 -8.13
CA PHE A 138 10.61 -1.11 -6.82
C PHE A 138 10.93 -2.34 -5.99
N TYR A 139 12.05 -2.33 -5.27
CA TYR A 139 12.47 -3.45 -4.43
C TYR A 139 13.07 -2.98 -3.09
N PRO A 140 12.88 -3.73 -1.98
CA PRO A 140 13.23 -3.24 -0.64
C PRO A 140 14.67 -2.83 -0.41
N LYS A 141 15.63 -3.67 -0.83
CA LYS A 141 17.04 -3.50 -0.50
C LYS A 141 17.96 -4.37 -1.33
N ASP A 142 19.09 -3.83 -1.76
CA ASP A 142 20.20 -4.53 -2.41
C ASP A 142 20.72 -5.71 -1.56
N ASN A 143 21.31 -6.71 -2.21
CA ASN A 143 22.00 -7.84 -1.57
C ASN A 143 21.13 -8.67 -0.59
N THR A 144 19.81 -8.52 -0.62
CA THR A 144 18.89 -9.37 0.16
C THR A 144 18.37 -10.53 -0.68
N PRO A 145 18.18 -11.74 -0.11
CA PRO A 145 17.90 -12.94 -0.90
C PRO A 145 16.73 -12.81 -1.88
N GLY A 146 15.62 -12.21 -1.45
CA GLY A 146 14.45 -12.01 -2.32
C GLY A 146 14.69 -11.01 -3.46
N CYS A 147 15.39 -9.90 -3.18
CA CYS A 147 15.71 -8.89 -4.19
C CYS A 147 16.76 -9.39 -5.18
N THR A 148 17.75 -10.17 -4.72
CA THR A 148 18.73 -10.80 -5.60
C THR A 148 18.06 -11.78 -6.56
N VAL A 149 17.11 -12.60 -6.09
CA VAL A 149 16.36 -13.53 -6.96
C VAL A 149 15.57 -12.78 -8.03
N GLU A 150 14.85 -11.73 -7.64
CA GLU A 150 14.06 -10.91 -8.58
C GLU A 150 14.95 -10.19 -9.60
N ALA A 151 16.04 -9.56 -9.16
CA ALA A 151 16.98 -8.88 -10.04
C ALA A 151 17.62 -9.85 -11.06
N LEU A 152 17.96 -11.07 -10.65
CA LEU A 152 18.49 -12.09 -11.55
C LEU A 152 17.46 -12.60 -12.55
N ASP A 153 16.19 -12.77 -12.15
CA ASP A 153 15.11 -13.15 -13.08
C ASP A 153 14.86 -12.05 -14.11
N PHE A 154 14.86 -10.77 -13.70
CA PHE A 154 14.81 -9.66 -14.63
C PHE A 154 16.02 -9.58 -15.55
N SER A 155 17.24 -9.73 -15.02
CA SER A 155 18.48 -9.74 -15.81
C SER A 155 18.45 -10.81 -16.90
N ALA A 156 17.95 -12.01 -16.58
CA ALA A 156 17.80 -13.09 -17.55
C ALA A 156 16.78 -12.78 -18.68
N ARG A 157 15.90 -11.78 -18.48
CA ARG A 157 14.80 -11.42 -19.37
C ARG A 157 14.93 -10.04 -20.00
N THR A 158 15.93 -9.24 -19.62
CA THR A 158 16.14 -7.88 -20.14
C THR A 158 16.10 -7.85 -21.66
N ALA A 159 16.84 -8.72 -22.34
CA ALA A 159 16.86 -8.78 -23.80
C ALA A 159 15.47 -9.10 -24.42
N GLU A 160 14.68 -9.92 -23.75
CA GLU A 160 13.31 -10.25 -24.17
C GLU A 160 12.37 -9.05 -23.97
N ILE A 161 12.44 -8.38 -22.81
CA ILE A 161 11.71 -7.15 -22.50
C ILE A 161 12.02 -6.06 -23.53
N GLU A 162 13.31 -5.86 -23.85
CA GLU A 162 13.76 -4.90 -24.86
C GLU A 162 13.27 -5.25 -26.27
N SER A 163 13.25 -6.53 -26.63
CA SER A 163 12.71 -6.98 -27.92
C SER A 163 11.21 -6.72 -28.06
N LEU A 164 10.49 -6.62 -26.94
CA LEU A 164 9.07 -6.24 -26.88
C LEU A 164 8.85 -4.72 -26.84
N GLY A 165 9.93 -3.93 -26.94
CA GLY A 165 9.87 -2.47 -27.02
C GLY A 165 9.73 -1.78 -25.66
N ALA A 166 10.23 -2.41 -24.59
CA ALA A 166 10.25 -1.85 -23.25
C ALA A 166 11.68 -1.77 -22.68
N LYS A 167 11.95 -0.75 -21.86
CA LYS A 167 13.15 -0.66 -21.02
C LYS A 167 12.81 -1.09 -19.59
N ILE A 168 13.79 -1.58 -18.83
CA ILE A 168 13.60 -1.97 -17.44
C ILE A 168 14.55 -1.22 -16.51
N PHE A 169 14.00 -0.76 -15.39
CA PHE A 169 14.72 -0.09 -14.32
C PHE A 169 14.30 -0.66 -12.96
N GLY A 170 15.29 -0.98 -12.13
CA GLY A 170 15.07 -1.24 -10.71
C GLY A 170 15.18 0.03 -9.89
N VAL A 171 14.44 0.15 -8.79
CA VAL A 171 14.51 1.30 -7.88
C VAL A 171 14.49 0.83 -6.43
N SER A 172 15.44 1.31 -5.62
CA SER A 172 15.40 1.19 -4.16
C SER A 172 15.91 2.48 -3.50
N LEU A 173 15.89 2.51 -2.16
CA LEU A 173 16.44 3.62 -1.38
C LEU A 173 17.96 3.51 -1.20
N ASP A 174 18.60 2.45 -1.71
CA ASP A 174 20.04 2.25 -1.59
C ASP A 174 20.80 3.30 -2.41
N GLY A 175 22.02 3.63 -1.98
CA GLY A 175 22.87 4.62 -2.64
C GLY A 175 23.53 4.07 -3.91
N VAL A 176 24.00 4.98 -4.78
CA VAL A 176 24.74 4.64 -6.01
C VAL A 176 25.91 3.67 -5.78
N GLU A 177 26.66 3.82 -4.69
CA GLU A 177 27.77 2.90 -4.35
C GLU A 177 27.29 1.47 -4.09
N SER A 178 26.19 1.30 -3.35
CA SER A 178 25.56 -0.01 -3.11
C SER A 178 25.07 -0.63 -4.41
N HIS A 179 24.42 0.17 -5.26
CA HIS A 179 23.96 -0.25 -6.57
C HIS A 179 25.11 -0.69 -7.47
N SER A 180 26.21 0.06 -7.53
CA SER A 180 27.40 -0.31 -8.28
C SER A 180 27.93 -1.69 -7.86
N GLU A 181 28.10 -1.90 -6.54
CA GLU A 181 28.55 -3.19 -6.00
C GLU A 181 27.56 -4.33 -6.29
N PHE A 182 26.25 -4.08 -6.16
CA PHE A 182 25.20 -5.06 -6.40
C PHE A 182 25.12 -5.47 -7.88
N ALA A 183 25.17 -4.49 -8.77
CA ALA A 183 25.17 -4.70 -10.22
C ALA A 183 26.41 -5.49 -10.67
N ASP A 184 27.61 -5.14 -10.17
CA ASP A 184 28.85 -5.83 -10.50
C ASP A 184 28.85 -7.28 -9.96
N THR A 185 28.48 -7.46 -8.69
CA THR A 185 28.48 -8.76 -8.01
C THR A 185 27.56 -9.77 -8.69
N HIS A 186 26.40 -9.31 -9.17
CA HIS A 186 25.41 -10.16 -9.81
C HIS A 186 25.38 -10.06 -11.33
N THR A 187 26.27 -9.25 -11.91
CA THR A 187 26.36 -9.00 -13.36
C THR A 187 25.00 -8.63 -13.95
N LEU A 188 24.34 -7.66 -13.32
CA LEU A 188 23.06 -7.14 -13.79
C LEU A 188 23.26 -6.45 -15.14
N ASN A 189 22.35 -6.68 -16.08
CA ASN A 189 22.43 -6.16 -17.45
C ASN A 189 21.37 -5.10 -17.76
N PHE A 190 20.81 -4.50 -16.71
CA PHE A 190 19.86 -3.39 -16.76
C PHE A 190 20.21 -2.41 -15.64
N GLU A 191 19.68 -1.20 -15.73
CA GLU A 191 20.02 -0.11 -14.82
C GLU A 191 19.18 -0.18 -13.53
N ILE A 192 19.81 0.13 -12.40
CA ILE A 192 19.15 0.28 -11.10
C ILE A 192 19.37 1.71 -10.59
N LEU A 193 18.30 2.31 -10.08
CA LEU A 193 18.20 3.74 -9.81
C LEU A 193 18.11 3.99 -8.31
N SER A 194 18.96 4.89 -7.82
CA SER A 194 19.06 5.23 -6.41
C SER A 194 18.06 6.32 -6.03
N ASP A 195 16.98 5.96 -5.34
CA ASP A 195 15.97 6.87 -4.78
C ASP A 195 16.30 7.23 -3.31
N ALA A 196 17.53 7.66 -3.05
CA ALA A 196 18.01 7.92 -1.69
C ALA A 196 17.21 9.02 -0.94
N ASP A 197 16.55 9.92 -1.67
CA ASP A 197 15.69 10.97 -1.10
C ASP A 197 14.19 10.60 -1.03
N ARG A 198 13.83 9.38 -1.48
CA ARG A 198 12.53 8.74 -1.33
C ARG A 198 11.39 9.38 -2.12
N LYS A 199 11.72 10.26 -3.06
CA LYS A 199 10.68 10.99 -3.81
C LYS A 199 9.95 10.05 -4.76
N ALA A 200 10.66 9.26 -5.55
CA ALA A 200 10.03 8.38 -6.52
C ALA A 200 9.21 7.30 -5.80
N THR A 201 9.75 6.69 -4.74
CA THR A 201 9.02 5.71 -3.94
C THR A 201 7.79 6.29 -3.27
N LEU A 202 7.82 7.54 -2.79
CA LEU A 202 6.64 8.20 -2.25
C LEU A 202 5.57 8.43 -3.33
N GLU A 203 5.95 9.00 -4.48
CA GLU A 203 5.02 9.31 -5.58
C GLU A 203 4.36 8.06 -6.18
N TYR A 204 5.09 6.96 -6.27
CA TYR A 204 4.55 5.68 -6.75
C TYR A 204 3.83 4.87 -5.65
N GLY A 205 3.68 5.40 -4.43
CA GLY A 205 3.07 4.70 -3.31
C GLY A 205 3.85 3.43 -2.90
N ALA A 206 5.15 3.40 -3.19
CA ALA A 206 6.07 2.32 -2.91
C ALA A 206 6.93 2.58 -1.66
N LEU A 207 6.77 3.67 -0.92
CA LEU A 207 7.48 3.87 0.35
C LEU A 207 6.77 3.13 1.50
N THR A 208 7.53 2.34 2.27
CA THR A 208 7.06 1.65 3.48
C THR A 208 8.18 1.60 4.51
N GLU A 209 7.90 1.07 5.69
CA GLU A 209 8.89 0.89 6.76
C GLU A 209 9.04 -0.58 7.15
N THR A 210 10.22 -0.97 7.66
CA THR A 210 10.44 -2.25 8.33
C THR A 210 9.74 -2.28 9.70
N ALA A 211 9.74 -3.44 10.36
CA ALA A 211 9.23 -3.55 11.73
C ALA A 211 9.96 -2.65 12.74
N ASP A 212 11.21 -2.27 12.44
CA ASP A 212 12.03 -1.39 13.27
C ASP A 212 11.86 0.09 12.92
N GLY A 213 11.02 0.42 11.94
CA GLY A 213 10.76 1.79 11.48
C GLY A 213 11.76 2.31 10.43
N ASP A 214 12.61 1.44 9.88
CA ASP A 214 13.54 1.85 8.82
C ASP A 214 12.81 1.94 7.47
N PRO A 215 12.93 3.06 6.75
CA PRO A 215 12.26 3.26 5.47
C PRO A 215 12.87 2.38 4.39
N ILE A 216 12.02 1.72 3.61
CA ILE A 216 12.37 0.83 2.50
C ILE A 216 11.34 1.00 1.36
N ALA A 217 11.70 0.53 0.17
CA ALA A 217 10.71 0.41 -0.89
C ALA A 217 9.87 -0.87 -0.70
N LYS A 218 8.57 -0.78 -0.95
CA LYS A 218 7.67 -1.90 -1.12
C LYS A 218 7.95 -2.55 -2.48
N ARG A 219 7.88 -3.88 -2.53
CA ARG A 219 7.99 -4.62 -3.79
C ARG A 219 6.77 -4.36 -4.66
N MET A 220 6.97 -3.60 -5.73
CA MET A 220 5.93 -3.21 -6.68
C MET A 220 6.51 -3.07 -8.08
N THR A 221 5.70 -3.26 -9.12
CA THR A 221 6.17 -3.05 -10.51
C THR A 221 5.11 -2.39 -11.35
N PHE A 222 5.54 -1.46 -12.18
CA PHE A 222 4.71 -0.69 -13.08
C PHE A 222 5.14 -0.96 -14.51
N ILE A 223 4.17 -1.19 -15.39
CA ILE A 223 4.37 -1.10 -16.84
C ILE A 223 3.79 0.23 -17.28
N ILE A 224 4.67 1.11 -17.74
CA ILE A 224 4.36 2.44 -18.25
C ILE A 224 4.40 2.36 -19.78
N GLY A 225 3.32 2.73 -20.43
CA GLY A 225 3.20 2.72 -21.89
C GLY A 225 4.07 3.79 -22.54
N LYS A 226 4.19 3.72 -23.86
CA LYS A 226 4.91 4.74 -24.66
C LYS A 226 4.26 6.12 -24.58
N ASP A 227 3.00 6.20 -24.18
CA ASP A 227 2.27 7.43 -23.92
C ASP A 227 2.56 8.03 -22.53
N GLY A 228 3.40 7.38 -21.73
CA GLY A 228 3.70 7.80 -20.36
C GLY A 228 2.61 7.45 -19.35
N ILE A 229 1.62 6.65 -19.75
CA ILE A 229 0.50 6.23 -18.89
C ILE A 229 0.82 4.88 -18.26
N ILE A 230 0.46 4.70 -16.99
CA ILE A 230 0.60 3.41 -16.31
C ILE A 230 -0.46 2.46 -16.83
N LYS A 231 -0.02 1.37 -17.45
CA LYS A 231 -0.87 0.36 -18.07
C LYS A 231 -1.15 -0.82 -17.16
N LYS A 232 -0.23 -1.09 -16.24
CA LYS A 232 -0.34 -2.21 -15.31
C LYS A 232 0.47 -1.98 -14.04
N MET A 233 -0.05 -2.48 -12.94
CA MET A 233 0.62 -2.52 -11.64
C MET A 233 0.64 -3.95 -11.10
N PHE A 234 1.76 -4.33 -10.50
CA PHE A 234 1.94 -5.58 -9.78
C PHE A 234 2.29 -5.24 -8.33
N THR A 235 1.43 -5.62 -7.37
CA THR A 235 1.60 -5.28 -5.95
C THR A 235 1.75 -6.50 -5.03
N ASP A 236 1.50 -7.70 -5.56
CA ASP A 236 1.70 -8.99 -4.89
C ASP A 236 2.59 -9.85 -5.80
N VAL A 237 3.89 -9.77 -5.56
CA VAL A 237 4.91 -10.24 -6.49
C VAL A 237 5.58 -11.50 -5.97
N GLN A 238 5.56 -12.57 -6.77
CA GLN A 238 6.38 -13.75 -6.54
C GLN A 238 7.75 -13.57 -7.22
N VAL A 239 8.76 -13.25 -6.42
CA VAL A 239 10.11 -12.90 -6.89
C VAL A 239 10.74 -13.89 -7.88
N SER A 240 10.38 -15.18 -7.82
CA SER A 240 10.96 -16.22 -8.68
C SER A 240 10.33 -16.32 -10.08
N THR A 241 9.18 -15.69 -10.31
CA THR A 241 8.44 -15.77 -11.59
C THR A 241 8.13 -14.41 -12.21
N HIS A 242 8.37 -13.34 -11.46
CA HIS A 242 7.82 -12.02 -11.76
C HIS A 242 8.27 -11.42 -13.10
N GLY A 243 9.54 -11.58 -13.48
CA GLY A 243 10.01 -11.14 -14.78
C GLY A 243 9.30 -11.86 -15.92
N GLY A 244 8.91 -13.13 -15.71
CA GLY A 244 8.06 -13.88 -16.64
C GLY A 244 6.64 -13.29 -16.75
N ASP A 245 6.06 -12.88 -15.63
CA ASP A 245 4.74 -12.25 -15.58
C ASP A 245 4.73 -10.89 -16.30
N VAL A 246 5.82 -10.11 -16.16
CA VAL A 246 6.03 -8.85 -16.90
C VAL A 246 6.16 -9.10 -18.40
N VAL A 247 7.00 -10.07 -18.80
CA VAL A 247 7.15 -10.45 -20.21
C VAL A 247 5.83 -10.91 -20.82
N ALA A 248 5.04 -11.71 -20.09
CA ALA A 248 3.73 -12.14 -20.54
C ALA A 248 2.79 -10.95 -20.77
N ALA A 249 2.74 -10.01 -19.82
CA ALA A 249 1.93 -8.81 -19.96
C ALA A 249 2.35 -7.94 -21.17
N LEU A 250 3.65 -7.77 -21.40
CA LEU A 250 4.18 -7.06 -22.57
C LEU A 250 3.82 -7.76 -23.88
N ARG A 251 3.91 -9.09 -23.94
CA ARG A 251 3.50 -9.90 -25.10
C ARG A 251 2.02 -9.75 -25.44
N ASP A 252 1.18 -9.65 -24.42
CA ASP A 252 -0.26 -9.41 -24.58
C ASP A 252 -0.58 -7.98 -25.06
N GLY A 253 0.45 -7.15 -25.24
CA GLY A 253 0.34 -5.83 -25.82
C GLY A 253 -0.11 -4.76 -24.82
N ILE A 254 0.00 -5.02 -23.51
CA ILE A 254 -0.47 -4.09 -22.46
C ILE A 254 0.19 -2.71 -22.54
N ALA A 255 1.39 -2.63 -23.12
CA ALA A 255 2.19 -1.41 -23.22
C ALA A 255 1.84 -0.50 -24.41
N ASN A 256 0.94 -0.95 -25.30
CA ASN A 256 0.52 -0.23 -26.51
C ASN A 256 -0.67 0.71 -26.29
#